data_AF-A0A9D5RUQ3-F1
#
_entry.id   AF-A0A9D5RUQ3-F1
#
_cell.length_a   1.000
_cell.length_b   1.000
_cell.length_c   1.000
_cell.angle_alpha   90.00
_cell.angle_beta   90.00
_cell.angle_gamma   90.00
#
_symmetry.space_group_name_H-M   'P 1'
#
loop_
_entity.id
_entity.type
_entity.pdbx_description
1 polymer ?
#
loop_
_entity_poly.entity_id
_entity_poly.type
_entity_poly.pdbx_seq_one_letter_code
_entity_poly.pdbx_strand_id
1 'polypeptide(L)'
;ICLGCGVCARNCPKKAITLQRRPVEVITPVNSTHRFVLQAIEKGTLQNLVFDNQAFANHRAMAAVFGTILRLPPLKQALASRQFKSVYLDHLLAAQKKA
;
A
#
# COMPACT_ATOMS: atom_id res chain seq x y z
N ILE A 1 14.18 12.14 -13.37
CA ILE A 1 13.85 12.35 -11.94
C ILE A 1 15.08 12.02 -11.09
N CYS A 2 15.46 12.84 -10.09
CA CYS A 2 16.62 12.56 -9.22
C CYS A 2 16.17 11.78 -7.98
N LEU A 3 16.72 10.57 -7.77
CA LEU A 3 16.40 9.70 -6.65
C LEU A 3 17.17 10.02 -5.37
N GLY A 4 18.23 10.82 -5.44
CA GLY A 4 19.09 11.12 -4.28
C GLY A 4 20.11 10.03 -3.94
N CYS A 5 20.31 9.03 -4.80
CA CYS A 5 21.24 7.91 -4.55
C CYS A 5 22.74 8.25 -4.61
N GLY A 6 23.11 9.46 -5.07
CA GLY A 6 24.50 9.92 -5.13
C GLY A 6 25.39 9.30 -6.22
N VAL A 7 24.89 8.32 -6.99
CA VAL A 7 25.67 7.62 -8.03
C VAL A 7 26.18 8.59 -9.10
N CYS A 8 25.33 9.50 -9.58
CA CYS A 8 25.73 10.48 -10.59
C CYS A 8 26.80 11.43 -10.08
N ALA A 9 26.66 11.95 -8.85
CA ALA A 9 27.62 12.87 -8.25
C ALA A 9 28.99 12.19 -8.02
N ARG A 10 28.99 10.93 -7.58
CA ARG A 10 30.21 10.13 -7.40
C ARG A 10 30.94 9.89 -8.72
N ASN A 11 30.22 9.65 -9.80
CA ASN A 11 30.80 9.29 -11.10
C ASN A 11 31.12 10.49 -11.99
N CYS A 12 30.91 11.73 -11.54
CA CYS A 12 31.09 12.91 -12.38
C CYS A 12 32.58 13.30 -12.50
N PRO A 13 33.23 13.15 -13.68
CA PRO A 13 34.65 13.44 -13.83
C PRO A 13 34.95 14.94 -13.74
N LYS A 14 34.03 15.77 -14.22
CA LYS A 14 34.13 17.24 -14.21
C LYS A 14 33.75 17.86 -12.86
N LYS A 15 33.28 17.07 -11.89
CA LYS A 15 32.73 17.53 -10.59
C LYS A 15 31.65 18.62 -10.73
N ALA A 16 30.89 18.59 -11.82
CA ALA A 16 29.88 19.60 -12.14
C ALA A 16 28.57 19.45 -11.33
N ILE A 17 28.38 18.32 -10.66
CA ILE A 17 27.17 18.02 -9.88
C ILE A 17 27.51 17.61 -8.45
N THR A 18 26.73 18.11 -7.50
CA THR A 18 26.88 17.83 -6.07
C THR A 18 25.56 17.30 -5.49
N LEU A 19 25.65 16.41 -4.49
CA LEU A 19 24.48 15.87 -3.81
C LEU A 19 24.14 16.77 -2.62
N GLN A 20 23.00 17.45 -2.67
CA GLN A 20 22.46 18.20 -1.54
C GLN A 20 21.39 17.39 -0.81
N ARG A 21 21.46 17.37 0.52
CA ARG A 21 20.46 16.69 1.35
C ARG A 21 19.15 17.48 1.32
N ARG A 22 18.03 16.79 1.10
CA ARG A 22 16.72 17.43 1.09
C ARG A 22 16.30 17.74 2.54
N PRO A 23 15.56 18.85 2.77
CA PRO A 23 15.04 19.18 4.09
C PRO A 23 14.07 18.11 4.64
N VAL A 24 13.39 17.38 3.74
CA VAL A 24 12.54 16.23 4.09
C VAL A 24 13.01 15.01 3.33
N GLU A 25 13.33 13.95 4.06
CA GLU A 25 13.71 12.66 3.47
C GLU A 25 12.45 11.89 3.05
N VAL A 26 12.44 11.47 1.78
CA VAL A 26 11.42 10.55 1.30
C VAL A 26 11.82 9.16 1.76
N ILE A 27 11.08 8.59 2.72
CA ILE A 27 11.28 7.21 3.17
C ILE A 27 10.96 6.30 1.98
N THR A 28 12.00 5.73 1.36
CA THR A 28 11.79 4.74 0.31
C THR A 28 11.27 3.44 0.91
N PRO A 29 10.47 2.67 0.17
CA PRO A 29 10.01 1.37 0.64
C PRO A 29 11.20 0.49 1.02
N VAL A 30 11.18 -0.06 2.23
CA VAL A 30 12.30 -0.82 2.82
C VAL A 30 12.66 -2.09 2.04
N ASN A 31 11.75 -2.62 1.23
CA ASN A 31 11.96 -3.80 0.39
C ASN A 31 10.98 -3.82 -0.80
N SER A 32 11.10 -4.84 -1.65
CA SER A 32 10.26 -5.02 -2.83
C SER A 32 8.80 -5.22 -2.50
N THR A 33 8.47 -5.98 -1.45
CA THR A 33 7.07 -6.25 -1.05
C THR A 33 6.38 -4.98 -0.59
N HIS A 34 7.03 -4.18 0.27
CA HIS A 34 6.53 -2.88 0.69
C HIS A 34 6.30 -1.95 -0.51
N ARG A 35 7.22 -1.94 -1.48
CA ARG A 35 7.06 -1.17 -2.72
C ARG A 35 5.81 -1.61 -3.51
N PHE A 36 5.61 -2.92 -3.69
CA PHE A 36 4.47 -3.43 -4.45
C PHE A 36 3.14 -3.15 -3.75
N VAL A 37 3.09 -3.26 -2.42
CA VAL A 37 1.90 -2.91 -1.63
C VAL A 37 1.56 -1.43 -1.77
N LEU A 38 2.54 -0.53 -1.61
CA LEU A 38 2.32 0.91 -1.78
C LEU A 38 1.86 1.26 -3.20
N GLN A 39 2.47 0.64 -4.21
CA GLN A 39 2.04 0.82 -5.60
C GLN A 39 0.59 0.37 -5.83
N ALA A 40 0.20 -0.77 -5.26
CA ALA A 40 -1.16 -1.27 -5.38
C ALA A 40 -2.17 -0.38 -4.63
N ILE A 41 -1.76 0.20 -3.50
CA ILE A 41 -2.52 1.20 -2.76
C ILE A 41 -2.76 2.45 -3.61
N GLU A 42 -1.70 3.04 -4.16
CA GLU A 42 -1.74 4.26 -4.96
C GLU A 42 -2.58 4.09 -6.23
N LYS A 43 -2.45 2.92 -6.89
CA LYS A 43 -3.21 2.59 -8.10
C LYS A 43 -4.63 2.12 -7.81
N GLY A 44 -5.00 1.91 -6.55
CA GLY A 44 -6.30 1.34 -6.18
C GLY A 44 -6.51 -0.08 -6.69
N THR A 45 -5.42 -0.85 -6.82
CA THR A 45 -5.39 -2.26 -7.22
C THR A 45 -4.91 -3.16 -6.08
N LEU A 46 -5.02 -2.70 -4.83
CA LEU A 46 -4.60 -3.45 -3.65
C LEU A 46 -5.35 -4.77 -3.56
N GLN A 47 -6.65 -4.76 -3.88
CA GLN A 47 -7.46 -5.97 -3.99
C GLN A 47 -6.81 -6.98 -4.93
N ASN A 48 -6.36 -6.58 -6.11
CA ASN A 48 -5.72 -7.49 -7.05
C ASN A 48 -4.44 -8.09 -6.46
N LEU A 49 -3.64 -7.32 -5.73
CA LEU A 49 -2.44 -7.83 -5.06
C LEU A 49 -2.77 -8.79 -3.90
N VAL A 50 -3.85 -8.52 -3.17
CA VAL A 50 -4.36 -9.41 -2.11
C VAL A 50 -4.96 -10.69 -2.70
N PHE A 51 -5.46 -10.65 -3.94
CA PHE A 51 -6.03 -11.79 -4.66
C PHE A 51 -5.08 -12.41 -5.68
N ASP A 52 -3.87 -11.87 -5.84
CA ASP A 52 -2.90 -12.37 -6.81
C ASP A 52 -2.29 -13.65 -6.28
N ASN A 53 -2.38 -14.70 -7.09
CA ASN A 53 -1.96 -16.07 -6.80
C ASN A 53 -2.96 -16.92 -5.99
N GLN A 54 -3.13 -18.17 -6.43
CA GLN A 54 -3.98 -19.22 -5.84
C GLN A 54 -3.62 -19.56 -4.36
N ALA A 55 -2.63 -18.90 -3.77
CA ALA A 55 -2.27 -19.02 -2.35
C ALA A 55 -3.38 -18.53 -1.38
N PHE A 56 -4.30 -17.68 -1.84
CA PHE A 56 -5.54 -17.33 -1.12
C PHE A 56 -6.76 -18.15 -1.56
N ALA A 57 -6.56 -19.38 -2.09
CA ALA A 57 -7.66 -20.34 -2.33
C ALA A 57 -8.48 -20.66 -1.06
N ASN A 58 -8.01 -20.26 0.12
CA ASN A 58 -8.73 -20.41 1.37
C ASN A 58 -9.52 -19.14 1.72
N HIS A 59 -10.83 -19.17 1.51
CA HIS A 59 -11.82 -18.23 2.03
C HIS A 59 -11.61 -17.87 3.52
N ARG A 60 -10.91 -18.73 4.28
CA ARG A 60 -10.50 -18.52 5.67
C ARG A 60 -9.56 -17.32 5.87
N ALA A 61 -8.57 -17.12 5.00
CA ALA A 61 -7.67 -15.98 5.10
C ALA A 61 -8.44 -14.67 4.86
N MET A 62 -9.38 -14.70 3.91
CA MET A 62 -10.25 -13.58 3.62
C MET A 62 -11.21 -13.27 4.78
N ALA A 63 -11.78 -14.30 5.40
CA ALA A 63 -12.60 -14.15 6.60
C ALA A 63 -11.80 -13.54 7.77
N ALA A 64 -10.52 -13.88 7.90
CA ALA A 64 -9.65 -13.24 8.90
C ALA A 64 -9.40 -11.76 8.57
N VAL A 65 -9.06 -11.43 7.32
CA VAL A 65 -8.85 -10.04 6.88
C VAL A 65 -10.13 -9.21 7.09
N PHE A 66 -11.26 -9.63 6.54
CA PHE A 66 -12.53 -8.92 6.72
C PHE A 66 -12.99 -8.91 8.18
N GLY A 67 -12.77 -9.98 8.94
CA GLY A 67 -13.06 -10.03 10.37
C GLY A 67 -12.27 -8.99 11.16
N THR A 68 -11.01 -8.74 10.80
CA THR A 68 -10.24 -7.63 11.42
C THR A 68 -10.82 -6.27 11.05
N ILE A 69 -11.18 -6.06 9.77
CA ILE A 69 -11.76 -4.79 9.30
C ILE A 69 -13.08 -4.49 10.01
N LEU A 70 -14.00 -5.47 10.10
CA LEU A 70 -15.30 -5.31 10.76
C LEU A 70 -15.20 -5.00 12.26
N ARG A 71 -14.06 -5.30 12.91
CA ARG A 71 -13.80 -4.98 14.32
C ARG A 71 -13.15 -3.61 14.53
N LEU A 72 -12.71 -2.93 13.46
CA LEU A 72 -12.11 -1.61 13.57
C LEU A 72 -13.15 -0.54 13.96
N PRO A 73 -12.73 0.57 14.60
CA PRO A 73 -13.59 1.75 14.78
C PRO A 73 -14.12 2.30 13.45
N PRO A 74 -15.30 2.95 13.42
CA PRO A 74 -15.98 3.37 12.18
C PRO A 74 -15.12 4.18 11.22
N LEU A 75 -14.27 5.08 11.74
CA LEU A 75 -13.37 5.88 10.92
C LEU A 75 -12.30 5.02 10.21
N LYS A 76 -11.73 4.03 10.92
CA LYS A 76 -10.73 3.12 10.36
C LYS A 76 -11.35 2.12 9.39
N GLN A 77 -12.60 1.71 9.61
CA GLN A 77 -13.36 0.92 8.65
C GLN A 77 -13.56 1.68 7.33
N ALA A 78 -13.97 2.95 7.39
CA ALA A 78 -14.16 3.77 6.19
C ALA A 78 -12.85 3.96 5.41
N LEU A 79 -11.73 4.17 6.11
CA LEU A 79 -10.41 4.24 5.48
C LEU A 79 -10.02 2.92 4.82
N ALA A 80 -10.24 1.78 5.50
CA ALA A 80 -9.95 0.46 4.95
C ALA A 80 -10.83 0.12 3.73
N SER A 81 -12.14 0.44 3.78
CA SER A 81 -13.08 0.24 2.65
C SER A 81 -12.64 1.04 1.43
N ARG A 82 -12.27 2.32 1.60
CA ARG A 82 -11.73 3.16 0.51
C ARG A 82 -10.46 2.59 -0.13
N GLN A 83 -9.63 1.93 0.68
CA GLN A 83 -8.37 1.37 0.23
C GLN A 83 -8.52 0.02 -0.47
N PHE A 84 -9.49 -0.78 -0.04
CA PHE A 84 -9.76 -2.12 -0.58
C PHE A 84 -10.68 -2.09 -1.81
N LYS A 85 -11.54 -1.07 -1.95
CA LYS A 85 -12.44 -0.83 -3.10
C LYS A 85 -13.19 -2.09 -3.56
N SER A 86 -13.88 -2.76 -2.64
CA SER A 86 -14.61 -4.00 -2.91
C SER A 86 -16.08 -3.86 -2.61
N VAL A 87 -16.92 -4.17 -3.61
CA VAL A 87 -18.39 -4.22 -3.50
C VAL A 87 -18.82 -5.18 -2.39
N TYR A 88 -18.12 -6.30 -2.24
CA TYR A 88 -18.42 -7.29 -1.19
C TYR A 88 -18.18 -6.73 0.22
N LEU A 89 -17.07 -6.02 0.43
CA LEU A 89 -16.75 -5.39 1.71
C LEU A 89 -17.76 -4.30 2.07
N ASP A 90 -18.20 -3.52 1.08
CA ASP A 90 -19.20 -2.47 1.28
C ASP A 90 -20.56 -3.07 1.70
N HIS A 91 -20.97 -4.20 1.11
CA HIS A 91 -22.16 -4.94 1.55
C HIS A 91 -22.02 -5.49 2.97
N LEU A 92 -20.85 -6.02 3.35
CA LEU A 92 -20.60 -6.51 4.72
C LEU A 92 -20.70 -5.38 5.75
N LEU A 93 -20.11 -4.21 5.47
CA LEU A 93 -20.19 -3.04 6.34
C LEU A 93 -21.62 -2.50 6.45
N ALA A 94 -22.37 -2.51 5.34
CA ALA A 94 -23.77 -2.10 5.34
C ALA A 94 -24.67 -3.06 6.15
N ALA A 95 -24.41 -4.37 6.09
CA ALA A 95 -25.10 -5.37 6.88
C ALA A 95 -24.80 -5.23 8.38
N GLN A 96 -23.55 -4.93 8.75
CA GLN A 96 -23.15 -4.71 10.15
C GLN A 96 -23.85 -3.52 10.78
N LYS A 97 -24.13 -2.44 10.03
CA LYS A 97 -24.86 -1.26 10.54
C LYS A 97 -26.35 -1.50 10.79
N LYS A 98 -26.91 -2.59 10.25
CA LYS A 98 -28.32 -2.97 10.43
C LYS A 98 -28.55 -3.92 11.62
N ALA A 99 -27.48 -4.46 12.20
CA ALA A 99 -27.50 -5.30 13.40
C ALA A 99 -27.20 -4.44 14.63
#